data_AF-A0A966LBH3-F1
#
_entry.id   AF-A0A966LBH3-F1
#
_cell.length_a   1.000
_cell.length_b   1.000
_cell.length_c   1.000
_cell.angle_alpha   90.00
_cell.angle_beta   90.00
_cell.angle_gamma   90.00
#
_symmetry.space_group_name_H-M   'P 1'
#
loop_
_entity.id
_entity.type
_entity.pdbx_description
1 polymer ?
#
loop_
_entity_poly.entity_id
_entity_poly.type
_entity_poly.pdbx_seq_one_letter_code
_entity_poly.pdbx_strand_id
1 'polypeptide(L)'
;MSSWAATTAKFPEAQDGVYRDWLASRVQRLITPTFPVLLLWAALAVVMTQVGLPREQIRMATEAALIPVWFLAVYLLVTAFTPLAHRAWQRWGWLSFAVFIPLAMLTDWLTFSAGIPWVNFSNFLWVFLGIHQLGFAWRAGRFAHPLFAWGWFAVSLAILVAITVNGFYPVAMVSAPGGFSNSLPPTLALFALGAAQVGLVLALEPAGRRMLDHAGVWTATVLMNGMIMTVFLWHLTAFVLVMTVAWLGFGGVGLDTVPGTAGWWATRPLWIAIYVLALLPLIALFARHERSFGPIRGGRTVPRLRAVLGVVAICAGLGATAGLTIASPDSVSGIRWWIVALPLVGAALMGFGPVYRPRNRPAAHDIG
;
A
#
# COMPACT_ATOMS: atom_id res chain seq x y z
N MET A 1 7.05 21.07 -7.57
CA MET A 1 8.22 20.78 -6.68
C MET A 1 7.98 19.43 -6.00
N SER A 2 8.94 18.50 -5.85
CA SER A 2 8.69 17.21 -5.16
C SER A 2 8.62 17.50 -3.68
N SER A 3 7.90 16.69 -2.92
CA SER A 3 7.89 16.80 -1.46
C SER A 3 9.31 16.81 -0.89
N TRP A 4 10.24 16.04 -1.47
CA TRP A 4 11.66 16.07 -1.14
C TRP A 4 12.33 17.40 -1.51
N ALA A 5 12.21 17.86 -2.75
CA ALA A 5 12.82 19.13 -3.20
C ALA A 5 12.27 20.35 -2.43
N ALA A 6 10.98 20.36 -2.09
CA ALA A 6 10.34 21.38 -1.27
C ALA A 6 10.80 21.35 0.19
N THR A 7 11.24 20.18 0.67
CA THR A 7 11.81 20.05 2.03
C THR A 7 13.27 20.49 2.02
N THR A 8 14.08 20.02 1.07
CA THR A 8 15.49 20.44 0.96
C THR A 8 15.64 21.92 0.65
N ALA A 9 14.70 22.55 -0.06
CA ALA A 9 14.71 23.99 -0.28
C ALA A 9 14.42 24.83 0.97
N LYS A 10 13.86 24.22 2.03
CA LYS A 10 13.54 24.91 3.29
C LYS A 10 14.64 24.79 4.35
N PHE A 11 15.64 23.94 4.16
CA PHE A 11 16.72 23.73 5.13
C PHE A 11 18.08 23.99 4.47
N PRO A 12 18.93 24.88 5.02
CA PRO A 12 20.29 25.08 4.52
C PRO A 12 21.10 23.77 4.56
N GLU A 13 22.05 23.61 3.64
CA GLU A 13 22.78 22.37 3.31
C GLU A 13 23.53 21.68 4.48
N ALA A 14 23.58 22.30 5.67
CA ALA A 14 24.41 21.88 6.80
C ALA A 14 23.65 21.26 8.00
N GLN A 15 22.34 21.02 7.93
CA GLN A 15 21.61 20.45 9.07
C GLN A 15 21.55 18.91 9.05
N ASP A 16 22.32 18.28 9.93
CA ASP A 16 22.32 16.84 10.13
C ASP A 16 20.94 16.33 10.60
N GLY A 17 20.30 15.46 9.80
CA GLY A 17 19.06 14.77 10.21
C GLY A 17 17.79 15.15 9.43
N VAL A 18 17.82 16.12 8.52
CA VAL A 18 16.65 16.55 7.72
C VAL A 18 15.96 15.39 7.00
N TYR A 19 16.74 14.47 6.41
CA TYR A 19 16.19 13.27 5.77
C TYR A 19 15.47 12.35 6.76
N ARG A 20 15.99 12.21 7.99
CA ARG A 20 15.44 11.32 9.00
C ARG A 20 14.14 11.88 9.56
N ASP A 21 14.08 13.18 9.79
CA ASP A 21 12.87 13.86 10.27
C ASP A 21 11.79 13.88 9.18
N TRP A 22 12.19 14.11 7.93
CA TRP A 22 11.31 13.96 6.76
C TRP A 22 10.76 12.54 6.64
N LEU A 23 11.62 11.51 6.74
CA LEU A 23 11.21 10.12 6.65
C LEU A 23 10.32 9.76 7.84
N ALA A 24 10.71 10.07 9.08
CA ALA A 24 9.96 9.77 10.29
C ALA A 24 8.56 10.40 10.28
N SER A 25 8.42 11.65 9.85
CA SER A 25 7.11 12.29 9.70
C SER A 25 6.23 11.62 8.64
N ARG A 26 6.81 11.14 7.53
CA ARG A 26 6.10 10.37 6.50
C ARG A 26 5.66 9.02 7.05
N VAL A 27 6.56 8.28 7.69
CA VAL A 27 6.27 6.97 8.28
C VAL A 27 5.18 7.11 9.33
N GLN A 28 5.26 8.10 10.22
CA GLN A 28 4.26 8.33 11.25
C GLN A 28 2.87 8.55 10.63
N ARG A 29 2.75 9.48 9.67
CA ARG A 29 1.45 9.76 9.02
C ARG A 29 0.89 8.56 8.28
N LEU A 30 1.76 7.72 7.74
CA LEU A 30 1.40 6.55 6.94
C LEU A 30 0.97 5.36 7.82
N ILE A 31 1.75 5.06 8.86
CA ILE A 31 1.63 3.85 9.67
C ILE A 31 0.66 4.02 10.83
N THR A 32 0.53 5.23 11.38
CA THR A 32 -0.35 5.42 12.56
C THR A 32 -1.81 5.03 12.30
N PRO A 33 -2.41 5.33 11.13
CA PRO A 33 -3.75 4.86 10.78
C PRO A 33 -3.91 3.34 10.74
N THR A 34 -2.83 2.56 10.61
CA THR A 34 -2.92 1.09 10.51
C THR A 34 -3.03 0.38 11.85
N PHE A 35 -2.62 1.01 12.96
CA PHE A 35 -2.68 0.34 14.27
C PHE A 35 -4.11 -0.06 14.68
N PRO A 36 -5.14 0.80 14.54
CA PRO A 36 -6.51 0.41 14.89
C PRO A 36 -7.00 -0.82 14.14
N VAL A 37 -6.76 -0.91 12.83
CA VAL A 37 -7.22 -2.06 12.03
C VAL A 37 -6.46 -3.33 12.38
N LEU A 38 -5.13 -3.25 12.59
CA LEU A 38 -4.32 -4.41 13.02
C LEU A 38 -4.75 -4.92 14.40
N LEU A 39 -4.97 -4.02 15.35
CA LEU A 39 -5.38 -4.37 16.70
C LEU A 39 -6.82 -4.90 16.73
N LEU A 40 -7.72 -4.32 15.94
CA LEU A 40 -9.10 -4.80 15.80
C LEU A 40 -9.11 -6.23 15.26
N TRP A 41 -8.43 -6.50 14.15
CA TRP A 41 -8.40 -7.84 13.55
C TRP A 41 -7.67 -8.86 14.43
N ALA A 42 -6.63 -8.44 15.17
CA ALA A 42 -6.04 -9.29 16.19
C ALA A 42 -7.05 -9.63 17.30
N ALA A 43 -7.77 -8.65 17.85
CA ALA A 43 -8.78 -8.90 18.87
C ALA A 43 -9.92 -9.80 18.35
N LEU A 44 -10.42 -9.54 17.14
CA LEU A 44 -11.44 -10.37 16.49
C LEU A 44 -10.94 -11.79 16.27
N ALA A 45 -9.69 -12.00 15.85
CA ALA A 45 -9.11 -13.32 15.69
C ALA A 45 -9.04 -14.10 17.02
N VAL A 46 -8.74 -13.43 18.15
CA VAL A 46 -8.82 -14.05 19.48
C VAL A 46 -10.26 -14.44 19.80
N VAL A 47 -11.20 -13.51 19.65
CA VAL A 47 -12.62 -13.76 19.99
C VAL A 47 -13.19 -14.91 19.16
N MET A 48 -12.99 -14.88 17.84
CA MET A 48 -13.45 -15.94 16.94
C MET A 48 -12.84 -17.30 17.31
N THR A 49 -11.57 -17.31 17.71
CA THR A 49 -10.88 -18.51 18.22
C THR A 49 -11.55 -19.05 19.48
N GLN A 50 -11.86 -18.18 20.45
CA GLN A 50 -12.47 -18.59 21.72
C GLN A 50 -13.91 -19.06 21.56
N VAL A 51 -14.65 -18.52 20.57
CA VAL A 51 -16.01 -18.96 20.21
C VAL A 51 -16.00 -20.29 19.45
N GLY A 52 -14.82 -20.79 19.03
CA GLY A 52 -14.69 -22.08 18.38
C GLY A 52 -14.94 -22.07 16.87
N LEU A 53 -14.85 -20.89 16.22
CA LEU A 53 -14.94 -20.82 14.75
C LEU A 53 -13.79 -21.60 14.10
N PRO A 54 -14.03 -22.24 12.94
CA PRO A 54 -12.99 -22.95 12.20
C PRO A 54 -11.79 -22.04 11.91
N ARG A 55 -10.58 -22.51 12.26
CA ARG A 55 -9.33 -21.74 12.11
C ARG A 55 -9.09 -21.26 10.69
N GLU A 56 -9.53 -22.05 9.71
CA GLU A 56 -9.41 -21.72 8.30
C GLU A 56 -10.28 -20.50 7.92
N GLN A 57 -11.51 -20.40 8.44
CA GLN A 57 -12.38 -19.24 8.21
C GLN A 57 -11.80 -17.98 8.84
N ILE A 58 -11.24 -18.09 10.05
CA ILE A 58 -10.53 -16.98 10.72
C ILE A 58 -9.33 -16.54 9.88
N ARG A 59 -8.55 -17.49 9.34
CA ARG A 59 -7.42 -17.21 8.45
C ARG A 59 -7.88 -16.46 7.20
N MET A 60 -8.90 -16.96 6.50
CA MET A 60 -9.44 -16.31 5.30
C MET A 60 -9.94 -14.89 5.58
N ALA A 61 -10.69 -14.69 6.66
CA ALA A 61 -11.22 -13.38 7.02
C ALA A 61 -10.11 -12.36 7.35
N THR A 62 -9.14 -12.78 8.17
CA THR A 62 -8.00 -11.93 8.57
C THR A 62 -7.07 -11.62 7.38
N GLU A 63 -6.79 -12.62 6.54
CA GLU A 63 -5.98 -12.48 5.33
C GLU A 63 -6.65 -11.54 4.33
N ALA A 64 -7.94 -11.74 4.03
CA ALA A 64 -8.70 -10.89 3.12
C ALA A 64 -8.77 -9.44 3.61
N ALA A 65 -8.91 -9.21 4.92
CA ALA A 65 -8.99 -7.86 5.45
C ALA A 65 -7.64 -7.13 5.47
N LEU A 66 -6.54 -7.85 5.65
CA LEU A 66 -5.21 -7.29 5.86
C LEU A 66 -4.26 -7.40 4.66
N ILE A 67 -4.70 -8.05 3.57
CA ILE A 67 -3.95 -8.10 2.33
C ILE A 67 -3.49 -6.72 1.82
N PRO A 68 -4.22 -5.59 1.90
CA PRO A 68 -3.72 -4.32 1.34
C PRO A 68 -2.58 -3.73 2.17
N VAL A 69 -2.39 -4.19 3.42
CA VAL A 69 -1.40 -3.64 4.34
C VAL A 69 0.04 -3.87 3.87
N TRP A 70 0.33 -4.94 3.11
CA TRP A 70 1.67 -5.13 2.53
C TRP A 70 2.04 -4.03 1.53
N PHE A 71 1.04 -3.48 0.83
CA PHE A 71 1.27 -2.39 -0.12
C PHE A 71 1.80 -1.14 0.60
N LEU A 72 1.43 -0.96 1.87
CA LEU A 72 1.95 0.11 2.70
C LEU A 72 3.43 -0.08 3.05
N ALA A 73 3.86 -1.32 3.28
CA ALA A 73 5.27 -1.67 3.46
C ALA A 73 6.08 -1.31 2.22
N VAL A 74 5.57 -1.66 1.04
CA VAL A 74 6.21 -1.35 -0.24
C VAL A 74 6.22 0.15 -0.51
N TYR A 75 5.12 0.85 -0.24
CA TYR A 75 5.06 2.30 -0.35
C TYR A 75 6.08 2.97 0.57
N LEU A 76 6.23 2.47 1.80
CA LEU A 76 7.23 2.95 2.74
C LEU A 76 8.66 2.70 2.22
N LEU A 77 8.91 1.52 1.67
CA LEU A 77 10.18 1.16 1.06
C LEU A 77 10.53 2.12 -0.09
N VAL A 78 9.62 2.31 -1.05
CA VAL A 78 9.78 3.25 -2.17
C VAL A 78 10.00 4.69 -1.67
N THR A 79 9.27 5.10 -0.62
CA THR A 79 9.43 6.41 0.01
C THR A 79 10.83 6.59 0.62
N ALA A 80 11.37 5.55 1.26
CA ALA A 80 12.73 5.57 1.80
C ALA A 80 13.80 5.62 0.68
N PHE A 81 13.55 5.00 -0.47
CA PHE A 81 14.46 5.06 -1.62
C PHE A 81 14.28 6.30 -2.50
N THR A 82 13.27 7.14 -2.22
CA THR A 82 12.95 8.34 -3.03
C THR A 82 14.14 9.29 -3.27
N PRO A 83 15.01 9.62 -2.29
CA PRO A 83 16.15 10.50 -2.55
C PRO A 83 17.16 9.90 -3.53
N LEU A 84 17.41 8.58 -3.43
CA LEU A 84 18.30 7.86 -4.33
C LEU A 84 17.68 7.77 -5.73
N ALA A 85 16.40 7.42 -5.80
CA ALA A 85 15.64 7.39 -7.04
C ALA A 85 15.64 8.76 -7.74
N HIS A 86 15.48 9.85 -6.97
CA HIS A 86 15.54 11.21 -7.51
C HIS A 86 16.92 11.57 -8.04
N ARG A 87 18.00 11.24 -7.32
CA ARG A 87 19.38 11.45 -7.80
C ARG A 87 19.66 10.65 -9.07
N ALA A 88 19.19 9.40 -9.14
CA ALA A 88 19.31 8.57 -10.33
C ALA A 88 18.57 9.19 -11.53
N TRP A 89 17.36 9.72 -11.32
CA TRP A 89 16.61 10.42 -12.36
C TRP A 89 17.34 11.67 -12.87
N GLN A 90 17.88 12.50 -11.96
CA GLN A 90 18.62 13.70 -12.35
C GLN A 90 19.90 13.38 -13.13
N ARG A 91 20.58 12.28 -12.79
CA ARG A 91 21.84 11.90 -13.43
C ARG A 91 21.66 11.14 -14.74
N TRP A 92 20.65 10.28 -14.82
CA TRP A 92 20.52 9.28 -15.90
C TRP A 92 19.18 9.35 -16.66
N GLY A 93 18.21 10.15 -16.22
CA GLY A 93 16.91 10.29 -16.87
C GLY A 93 16.21 8.95 -17.08
N TRP A 94 15.76 8.66 -18.30
CA TRP A 94 15.06 7.41 -18.66
C TRP A 94 15.86 6.14 -18.41
N LEU A 95 17.20 6.18 -18.39
CA LEU A 95 18.01 5.02 -18.05
C LEU A 95 17.75 4.56 -16.60
N SER A 96 17.42 5.49 -15.70
CA SER A 96 17.03 5.15 -14.32
C SER A 96 15.72 4.38 -14.23
N PHE A 97 14.84 4.47 -15.23
CA PHE A 97 13.65 3.63 -15.37
C PHE A 97 14.01 2.30 -16.05
N ALA A 98 14.73 2.38 -17.17
CA ALA A 98 15.02 1.23 -18.02
C ALA A 98 15.81 0.12 -17.31
N VAL A 99 16.69 0.46 -16.35
CA VAL A 99 17.48 -0.51 -15.59
C VAL A 99 16.63 -1.48 -14.74
N PHE A 100 15.43 -1.08 -14.33
CA PHE A 100 14.55 -1.94 -13.53
C PHE A 100 13.90 -3.06 -14.35
N ILE A 101 13.81 -2.91 -15.68
CA ILE A 101 13.28 -3.93 -16.58
C ILE A 101 14.17 -5.19 -16.59
N PRO A 102 15.48 -5.13 -16.92
CA PRO A 102 16.34 -6.30 -16.87
C PRO A 102 16.52 -6.84 -15.45
N LEU A 103 16.46 -6.00 -14.40
CA LEU A 103 16.51 -6.47 -13.01
C LEU A 103 15.27 -7.32 -12.64
N ALA A 104 14.07 -6.88 -13.04
CA ALA A 104 12.85 -7.65 -12.85
C ALA A 104 12.87 -8.94 -13.69
N MET A 105 13.28 -8.85 -14.97
CA MET A 105 13.43 -10.02 -15.85
C MET A 105 14.42 -11.04 -15.29
N LEU A 106 15.58 -10.61 -14.79
CA LEU A 106 16.59 -11.49 -14.21
C LEU A 106 16.08 -12.16 -12.94
N THR A 107 15.37 -11.40 -12.10
CA THR A 107 14.76 -11.91 -10.86
C THR A 107 13.70 -12.96 -11.16
N ASP A 108 12.84 -12.71 -12.15
CA ASP A 108 11.83 -13.67 -12.62
C ASP A 108 12.52 -14.93 -13.19
N TRP A 109 13.54 -14.76 -14.03
CA TRP A 109 14.30 -15.88 -14.59
C TRP A 109 15.00 -16.72 -13.51
N LEU A 110 15.66 -16.09 -12.54
CA LEU A 110 16.29 -16.81 -11.42
C LEU A 110 15.26 -17.57 -10.56
N THR A 111 14.06 -17.01 -10.45
CA THR A 111 12.99 -17.63 -9.67
C THR A 111 12.41 -18.85 -10.40
N PHE A 112 12.02 -18.69 -11.67
CA PHE A 112 11.30 -19.71 -12.42
C PHE A 112 12.21 -20.74 -13.09
N SER A 113 13.40 -20.33 -13.56
CA SER A 113 14.32 -21.21 -14.28
C SER A 113 15.42 -21.78 -13.37
N ALA A 114 15.96 -20.97 -12.44
CA ALA A 114 17.03 -21.42 -11.54
C ALA A 114 16.55 -21.94 -10.17
N GLY A 115 15.24 -21.86 -9.89
CA GLY A 115 14.65 -22.42 -8.67
C GLY A 115 15.08 -21.72 -7.39
N ILE A 116 15.39 -20.41 -7.43
CA ILE A 116 15.80 -19.61 -6.28
C ILE A 116 14.65 -18.68 -5.84
N PRO A 117 13.62 -19.17 -5.13
CA PRO A 117 12.37 -18.44 -4.90
C PRO A 117 12.53 -17.18 -4.05
N TRP A 118 13.52 -17.14 -3.17
CA TRP A 118 13.76 -16.02 -2.26
C TRP A 118 14.17 -14.73 -2.99
N VAL A 119 14.76 -14.84 -4.18
CA VAL A 119 15.21 -13.69 -4.97
C VAL A 119 14.01 -12.89 -5.50
N ASN A 120 12.86 -13.55 -5.69
CA ASN A 120 11.62 -12.90 -6.15
C ASN A 120 11.12 -11.81 -5.19
N PHE A 121 11.42 -11.89 -3.89
CA PHE A 121 11.07 -10.81 -2.96
C PHE A 121 11.76 -9.49 -3.30
N SER A 122 12.89 -9.50 -4.02
CA SER A 122 13.54 -8.28 -4.49
C SER A 122 12.72 -7.54 -5.56
N ASN A 123 11.81 -8.20 -6.28
CA ASN A 123 10.94 -7.54 -7.25
C ASN A 123 9.97 -6.54 -6.62
N PHE A 124 9.63 -6.69 -5.33
CA PHE A 124 8.91 -5.63 -4.60
C PHE A 124 9.65 -4.30 -4.61
N LEU A 125 10.98 -4.33 -4.68
CA LEU A 125 11.78 -3.13 -4.81
C LEU A 125 11.87 -2.69 -6.27
N TRP A 126 12.25 -3.59 -7.18
CA TRP A 126 12.51 -3.25 -8.58
C TRP A 126 11.27 -2.78 -9.34
N VAL A 127 10.17 -3.51 -9.22
CA VAL A 127 8.95 -3.20 -9.97
C VAL A 127 8.38 -1.87 -9.53
N PHE A 128 8.23 -1.68 -8.22
CA PHE A 128 7.65 -0.47 -7.68
C PHE A 128 8.56 0.75 -7.80
N LEU A 129 9.88 0.61 -7.65
CA LEU A 129 10.80 1.71 -7.92
C LEU A 129 10.82 2.10 -9.40
N GLY A 130 10.75 1.11 -10.30
CA GLY A 130 10.64 1.37 -11.73
C GLY A 130 9.40 2.21 -12.05
N ILE A 131 8.22 1.77 -11.61
CA ILE A 131 6.99 2.56 -11.79
C ILE A 131 7.08 3.93 -11.10
N HIS A 132 7.73 4.03 -9.94
CA HIS A 132 7.95 5.30 -9.27
C HIS A 132 8.78 6.30 -10.10
N GLN A 133 9.74 5.83 -10.92
CA GLN A 133 10.50 6.70 -11.82
C GLN A 133 9.62 7.41 -12.86
N LEU A 134 8.51 6.79 -13.29
CA LEU A 134 7.56 7.42 -14.20
C LEU A 134 6.89 8.65 -13.57
N GLY A 135 6.76 8.70 -12.23
CA GLY A 135 6.31 9.90 -11.53
C GLY A 135 7.28 11.08 -11.68
N PHE A 136 8.59 10.83 -11.72
CA PHE A 136 9.59 11.85 -12.04
C PHE A 136 9.55 12.25 -13.51
N ALA A 137 9.34 11.29 -14.41
CA ALA A 137 9.14 11.55 -15.84
C ALA A 137 7.94 12.46 -16.11
N TRP A 138 6.79 12.16 -15.50
CA TRP A 138 5.60 13.00 -15.54
C TRP A 138 5.89 14.42 -15.06
N ARG A 139 6.50 14.55 -13.88
CA ARG A 139 6.83 15.86 -13.32
C ARG A 139 7.87 16.64 -14.13
N ALA A 140 8.75 15.94 -14.85
CA ALA A 140 9.69 16.54 -15.78
C ALA A 140 9.05 16.91 -17.14
N GLY A 141 7.72 16.79 -17.26
CA GLY A 141 6.97 17.13 -18.48
C GLY A 141 7.15 16.12 -19.62
N ARG A 142 7.72 14.92 -19.37
CA ARG A 142 7.97 13.92 -20.42
C ARG A 142 6.69 13.35 -21.02
N PHE A 143 5.58 13.42 -20.29
CA PHE A 143 4.25 13.00 -20.74
C PHE A 143 3.35 14.16 -21.16
N ALA A 144 3.89 15.39 -21.33
CA ALA A 144 3.09 16.54 -21.70
C ALA A 144 2.45 16.41 -23.09
N HIS A 145 3.09 15.66 -24.00
CA HIS A 145 2.56 15.43 -25.34
C HIS A 145 1.59 14.24 -25.35
N PRO A 146 0.29 14.43 -25.72
CA PRO A 146 -0.71 13.35 -25.66
C PRO A 146 -0.36 12.11 -26.49
N LEU A 147 0.24 12.29 -27.68
CA LEU A 147 0.65 11.16 -28.51
C LEU A 147 1.71 10.28 -27.82
N PHE A 148 2.59 10.87 -27.01
CA PHE A 148 3.58 10.10 -26.27
C PHE A 148 2.91 9.28 -25.16
N ALA A 149 1.94 9.86 -24.44
CA ALA A 149 1.21 9.14 -23.39
C ALA A 149 0.36 8.00 -23.97
N TRP A 150 -0.35 8.24 -25.08
CA TRP A 150 -1.10 7.19 -25.79
C TRP A 150 -0.18 6.13 -26.41
N GLY A 151 0.95 6.53 -27.00
CA GLY A 151 1.95 5.60 -27.51
C GLY A 151 2.55 4.74 -26.39
N TRP A 152 2.87 5.34 -25.24
CA TRP A 152 3.35 4.62 -24.06
C TRP A 152 2.33 3.60 -23.56
N PHE A 153 1.05 4.00 -23.46
CA PHE A 153 -0.05 3.10 -23.11
C PHE A 153 -0.15 1.95 -24.10
N ALA A 154 -0.22 2.23 -25.40
CA ALA A 154 -0.39 1.23 -26.44
C ALA A 154 0.77 0.22 -26.47
N VAL A 155 2.02 0.71 -26.40
CA VAL A 155 3.21 -0.15 -26.38
C VAL A 155 3.27 -0.98 -25.11
N SER A 156 3.05 -0.37 -23.94
CA SER A 156 3.08 -1.10 -22.66
C SER A 156 1.96 -2.14 -22.58
N LEU A 157 0.78 -1.83 -23.10
CA LEU A 157 -0.34 -2.76 -23.18
C LEU A 157 -0.04 -3.90 -24.16
N ALA A 158 0.52 -3.61 -25.33
CA ALA A 158 0.93 -4.63 -26.29
C ALA A 158 1.98 -5.58 -25.70
N ILE A 159 2.96 -5.05 -24.97
CA ILE A 159 3.94 -5.85 -24.24
C ILE A 159 3.24 -6.70 -23.18
N LEU A 160 2.36 -6.13 -22.37
CA LEU A 160 1.61 -6.86 -21.34
C LEU A 160 0.80 -8.01 -21.93
N VAL A 161 0.08 -7.77 -23.04
CA VAL A 161 -0.69 -8.81 -23.73
C VAL A 161 0.25 -9.88 -24.30
N ALA A 162 1.36 -9.49 -24.92
CA ALA A 162 2.32 -10.44 -25.47
C ALA A 162 2.91 -11.37 -24.40
N ILE A 163 3.30 -10.83 -23.23
CA ILE A 163 3.93 -11.62 -22.17
C ILE A 163 2.93 -12.43 -21.32
N THR A 164 1.63 -12.09 -21.35
CA THR A 164 0.60 -12.80 -20.57
C THR A 164 -0.27 -13.77 -21.37
N VAL A 165 -0.57 -13.44 -22.63
CA VAL A 165 -1.40 -14.30 -23.51
C VAL A 165 -0.53 -15.28 -24.29
N ASN A 166 0.59 -14.80 -24.82
CA ASN A 166 1.51 -15.62 -25.62
C ASN A 166 2.77 -16.03 -24.83
N GLY A 167 2.92 -15.51 -23.61
CA GLY A 167 4.12 -15.66 -22.79
C GLY A 167 3.92 -16.54 -21.56
N PHE A 168 4.92 -16.51 -20.69
CA PHE A 168 5.00 -17.35 -19.50
C PHE A 168 4.10 -16.88 -18.35
N TYR A 169 3.76 -15.58 -18.30
CA TYR A 169 3.02 -15.02 -17.16
C TYR A 169 1.52 -15.27 -17.30
N PRO A 170 0.79 -15.54 -16.21
CA PRO A 170 -0.65 -15.73 -16.28
C PRO A 170 -1.35 -14.40 -16.55
N VAL A 171 -2.51 -14.47 -17.20
CA VAL A 171 -3.38 -13.30 -17.41
C VAL A 171 -3.91 -12.74 -16.08
N ALA A 172 -4.14 -13.60 -15.09
CA ALA A 172 -4.57 -13.19 -13.76
C ALA A 172 -3.45 -12.42 -13.03
N MET A 173 -3.67 -11.12 -12.78
CA MET A 173 -2.71 -10.28 -12.05
C MET A 173 -2.75 -10.53 -10.54
N VAL A 174 -3.94 -10.82 -10.02
CA VAL A 174 -4.20 -11.26 -8.64
C VAL A 174 -4.86 -12.64 -8.75
N SER A 175 -4.33 -13.62 -8.03
CA SER A 175 -4.71 -15.02 -8.25
C SER A 175 -5.97 -15.41 -7.48
N ALA A 176 -6.76 -16.25 -8.13
CA ALA A 176 -7.73 -17.10 -7.45
C ALA A 176 -7.01 -18.19 -6.63
N PRO A 177 -7.69 -18.83 -5.65
CA PRO A 177 -7.10 -19.89 -4.84
C PRO A 177 -6.42 -20.98 -5.69
N GLY A 178 -5.14 -21.25 -5.44
CA GLY A 178 -4.36 -22.30 -6.12
C GLY A 178 -3.61 -21.90 -7.40
N GLY A 179 -3.78 -20.67 -7.90
CA GLY A 179 -3.10 -20.18 -9.11
C GLY A 179 -1.83 -19.37 -8.82
N PHE A 180 -0.87 -19.37 -9.76
CA PHE A 180 0.32 -18.51 -9.73
C PHE A 180 -0.08 -17.02 -9.87
N SER A 181 0.52 -16.13 -9.06
CA SER A 181 0.17 -14.70 -9.02
C SER A 181 1.30 -13.80 -9.49
N ASN A 182 0.94 -12.80 -10.30
CA ASN A 182 1.85 -11.73 -10.68
C ASN A 182 2.00 -10.64 -9.60
N SER A 183 1.24 -10.71 -8.50
CA SER A 183 1.20 -9.66 -7.46
C SER A 183 2.02 -9.99 -6.20
N LEU A 184 2.24 -11.28 -5.92
CA LEU A 184 2.80 -11.78 -4.67
C LEU A 184 3.73 -12.99 -4.95
N PRO A 185 5.03 -12.76 -5.25
CA PRO A 185 5.69 -11.47 -5.46
C PRO A 185 5.43 -10.84 -6.85
N PRO A 186 5.68 -9.53 -7.03
CA PRO A 186 5.51 -8.82 -8.29
C PRO A 186 6.37 -9.40 -9.41
N THR A 187 5.80 -9.56 -10.60
CA THR A 187 6.55 -9.98 -11.80
C THR A 187 6.73 -8.83 -12.79
N LEU A 188 7.49 -9.08 -13.85
CA LEU A 188 7.55 -8.21 -15.02
C LEU A 188 6.17 -7.93 -15.64
N ALA A 189 5.22 -8.87 -15.54
CA ALA A 189 3.85 -8.62 -16.01
C ALA A 189 3.19 -7.49 -15.21
N LEU A 190 3.39 -7.44 -13.89
CA LEU A 190 2.89 -6.35 -13.06
C LEU A 190 3.60 -5.02 -13.38
N PHE A 191 4.89 -5.06 -13.73
CA PHE A 191 5.61 -3.89 -14.23
C PHE A 191 4.97 -3.35 -15.52
N ALA A 192 4.73 -4.21 -16.51
CA ALA A 192 4.12 -3.82 -17.77
C ALA A 192 2.70 -3.27 -17.58
N LEU A 193 1.92 -3.88 -16.68
CA LEU A 193 0.60 -3.37 -16.27
C LEU A 193 0.69 -1.97 -15.66
N GLY A 194 1.60 -1.75 -14.70
CA GLY A 194 1.80 -0.45 -14.09
C GLY A 194 2.22 0.60 -15.12
N ALA A 195 3.10 0.25 -16.06
CA ALA A 195 3.52 1.14 -17.13
C ALA A 195 2.35 1.51 -18.07
N ALA A 196 1.51 0.54 -18.43
CA ALA A 196 0.31 0.77 -19.22
C ALA A 196 -0.68 1.69 -18.48
N GLN A 197 -0.97 1.40 -17.20
CA GLN A 197 -1.85 2.22 -16.37
C GLN A 197 -1.36 3.66 -16.25
N VAL A 198 -0.05 3.88 -16.05
CA VAL A 198 0.53 5.23 -16.04
C VAL A 198 0.33 5.92 -17.39
N GLY A 199 0.60 5.26 -18.51
CA GLY A 199 0.35 5.81 -19.84
C GLY A 199 -1.10 6.25 -20.03
N LEU A 200 -2.06 5.39 -19.64
CA LEU A 200 -3.48 5.69 -19.75
C LEU A 200 -3.90 6.87 -18.87
N VAL A 201 -3.49 6.88 -17.61
CA VAL A 201 -3.81 7.96 -16.66
C VAL A 201 -3.25 9.29 -17.14
N LEU A 202 -2.02 9.31 -17.65
CA LEU A 202 -1.38 10.53 -18.15
C LEU A 202 -1.96 10.97 -19.49
N ALA A 203 -2.42 10.04 -20.34
CA ALA A 203 -3.14 10.37 -21.56
C ALA A 203 -4.50 11.02 -21.27
N LEU A 204 -5.16 10.61 -20.18
CA LEU A 204 -6.42 11.17 -19.71
C LEU A 204 -6.26 12.39 -18.79
N GLU A 205 -5.03 12.74 -18.40
CA GLU A 205 -4.73 13.87 -17.51
C GLU A 205 -5.37 15.19 -17.99
N PRO A 206 -5.32 15.58 -19.28
CA PRO A 206 -5.95 16.83 -19.73
C PRO A 206 -7.47 16.84 -19.52
N ALA A 207 -8.15 15.72 -19.75
CA ALA A 207 -9.59 15.60 -19.52
C ALA A 207 -9.92 15.62 -18.02
N GLY A 208 -9.11 14.93 -17.21
CA GLY A 208 -9.24 14.95 -15.75
C GLY A 208 -9.07 16.37 -15.17
N ARG A 209 -8.11 17.15 -15.69
CA ARG A 209 -7.91 18.55 -15.29
C ARG A 209 -9.14 19.42 -15.60
N ARG A 210 -9.71 19.31 -16.80
CA ARG A 210 -10.95 20.03 -17.17
C ARG A 210 -12.13 19.67 -16.27
N MET A 211 -12.25 18.39 -15.92
CA MET A 211 -13.30 17.93 -14.99
C MET A 211 -13.12 18.52 -13.59
N LEU A 212 -11.87 18.68 -13.13
CA LEU A 212 -11.55 19.27 -11.83
C LEU A 212 -11.68 20.79 -11.78
N ASP A 213 -11.85 21.48 -12.92
CA ASP A 213 -12.22 22.90 -12.94
C ASP A 213 -13.63 23.13 -12.34
N HIS A 214 -14.44 22.06 -12.24
CA HIS A 214 -15.75 22.12 -11.57
C HIS A 214 -15.59 22.04 -10.04
N ALA A 215 -16.00 23.09 -9.34
CA ALA A 215 -15.84 23.22 -7.89
C ALA A 215 -16.42 22.03 -7.10
N GLY A 216 -17.55 21.46 -7.54
CA GLY A 216 -18.15 20.28 -6.90
C GLY A 216 -17.26 19.05 -6.98
N VAL A 217 -16.72 18.74 -8.17
CA VAL A 217 -15.83 17.60 -8.39
C VAL A 217 -14.50 17.80 -7.67
N TRP A 218 -13.96 19.02 -7.70
CA TRP A 218 -12.77 19.39 -6.94
C TRP A 218 -12.97 19.16 -5.44
N THR A 219 -14.07 19.67 -4.88
CA THR A 219 -14.38 19.53 -3.45
C THR A 219 -14.55 18.07 -3.05
N ALA A 220 -15.27 17.27 -3.85
CA ALA A 220 -15.40 15.84 -3.64
C ALA A 220 -14.03 15.12 -3.67
N THR A 221 -13.17 15.50 -4.62
CA THR A 221 -11.80 14.95 -4.73
C THR A 221 -10.96 15.29 -3.50
N VAL A 222 -11.00 16.53 -3.03
CA VAL A 222 -10.27 16.97 -1.82
C VAL A 222 -10.79 16.25 -0.57
N LEU A 223 -12.11 16.10 -0.44
CA LEU A 223 -12.73 15.36 0.67
C LEU A 223 -12.30 13.90 0.66
N MET A 224 -12.38 13.24 -0.50
CA MET A 224 -11.96 11.85 -0.67
C MET A 224 -10.47 11.68 -0.35
N ASN A 225 -9.62 12.58 -0.86
CA ASN A 225 -8.18 12.57 -0.56
C ASN A 225 -7.91 12.76 0.95
N GLY A 226 -8.74 13.53 1.66
CA GLY A 226 -8.67 13.70 3.10
C GLY A 226 -8.99 12.43 3.92
N MET A 227 -9.73 11.48 3.34
CA MET A 227 -10.12 10.22 3.98
C MET A 227 -9.56 8.98 3.27
N ILE A 228 -8.67 9.16 2.30
CA ILE A 228 -8.21 8.07 1.42
C ILE A 228 -7.52 6.96 2.20
N MET A 229 -6.78 7.31 3.26
CA MET A 229 -6.16 6.33 4.15
C MET A 229 -7.20 5.54 4.93
N THR A 230 -8.23 6.20 5.44
CA THR A 230 -9.35 5.53 6.12
C THR A 230 -10.05 4.57 5.16
N VAL A 231 -10.41 5.04 3.96
CA VAL A 231 -11.03 4.20 2.93
C VAL A 231 -10.14 3.00 2.60
N PHE A 232 -8.85 3.23 2.35
CA PHE A 232 -7.87 2.19 2.03
C PHE A 232 -7.77 1.12 3.12
N LEU A 233 -7.81 1.47 4.40
CA LEU A 233 -7.67 0.51 5.49
C LEU A 233 -8.99 -0.22 5.83
N TRP A 234 -10.12 0.47 5.71
CA TRP A 234 -11.40 -0.04 6.20
C TRP A 234 -12.28 -0.67 5.11
N HIS A 235 -12.05 -0.40 3.82
CA HIS A 235 -12.89 -0.95 2.74
C HIS A 235 -12.89 -2.48 2.68
N LEU A 236 -11.76 -3.15 2.92
CA LEU A 236 -11.75 -4.61 2.99
C LEU A 236 -12.34 -5.15 4.28
N THR A 237 -12.29 -4.40 5.37
CA THR A 237 -13.04 -4.77 6.58
C THR A 237 -14.54 -4.69 6.33
N ALA A 238 -15.01 -3.65 5.62
CA ALA A 238 -16.41 -3.54 5.18
C ALA A 238 -16.78 -4.69 4.22
N PHE A 239 -15.90 -5.02 3.27
CA PHE A 239 -16.09 -6.17 2.37
C PHE A 239 -16.27 -7.47 3.16
N VAL A 240 -15.34 -7.80 4.07
CA VAL A 240 -15.43 -9.04 4.86
C VAL A 240 -16.70 -9.04 5.71
N LEU A 241 -17.08 -7.93 6.34
CA LEU A 241 -18.31 -7.83 7.12
C LEU A 241 -19.56 -8.08 6.26
N VAL A 242 -19.64 -7.45 5.09
CA VAL A 242 -20.76 -7.65 4.14
C VAL A 242 -20.80 -9.09 3.65
N MET A 243 -19.66 -9.70 3.34
CA MET A 243 -19.59 -11.12 2.92
C MET A 243 -20.01 -12.07 4.04
N THR A 244 -19.57 -11.81 5.28
CA THR A 244 -19.97 -12.60 6.45
C THR A 244 -21.48 -12.50 6.70
N VAL A 245 -22.05 -11.30 6.60
CA VAL A 245 -23.50 -11.09 6.76
C VAL A 245 -24.28 -11.74 5.62
N ALA A 246 -23.82 -11.62 4.37
CA ALA A 246 -24.46 -12.26 3.22
C ALA A 246 -24.46 -13.79 3.37
N TRP A 247 -23.33 -14.36 3.81
CA TRP A 247 -23.18 -15.80 3.94
C TRP A 247 -23.95 -16.37 5.15
N LEU A 248 -23.77 -15.79 6.35
CA LEU A 248 -24.42 -16.27 7.58
C LEU A 248 -25.89 -15.85 7.70
N GLY A 249 -26.22 -14.62 7.30
CA GLY A 249 -27.54 -14.03 7.52
C GLY A 249 -28.52 -14.29 6.38
N PHE A 250 -28.02 -14.43 5.15
CA PHE A 250 -28.84 -14.60 3.95
C PHE A 250 -28.52 -15.87 3.16
N GLY A 251 -27.72 -16.79 3.72
CA GLY A 251 -27.41 -18.07 3.07
C GLY A 251 -26.62 -17.94 1.77
N GLY A 252 -25.91 -16.83 1.56
CA GLY A 252 -25.10 -16.60 0.35
C GLY A 252 -25.84 -15.96 -0.83
N VAL A 253 -27.06 -15.43 -0.61
CA VAL A 253 -27.85 -14.76 -1.66
C VAL A 253 -27.01 -13.72 -2.42
N GLY A 254 -26.96 -13.88 -3.74
CA GLY A 254 -26.24 -12.97 -4.65
C GLY A 254 -24.75 -13.25 -4.80
N LEU A 255 -24.20 -14.26 -4.13
CA LEU A 255 -22.79 -14.68 -4.26
C LEU A 255 -22.59 -15.71 -5.38
N ASP A 256 -23.64 -16.43 -5.79
CA ASP A 256 -23.59 -17.52 -6.77
C ASP A 256 -23.50 -17.05 -8.22
N THR A 257 -23.57 -15.74 -8.47
CA THR A 257 -23.51 -15.20 -9.84
C THR A 257 -22.15 -15.46 -10.47
N VAL A 258 -22.14 -16.16 -11.60
CA VAL A 258 -20.92 -16.51 -12.33
C VAL A 258 -20.21 -15.22 -12.80
N PRO A 259 -18.92 -15.01 -12.43
CA PRO A 259 -18.16 -13.83 -12.84
C PRO A 259 -18.13 -13.62 -14.36
N GLY A 260 -18.23 -12.37 -14.79
CA GLY A 260 -18.16 -11.97 -16.21
C GLY A 260 -19.47 -12.12 -16.99
N THR A 261 -20.53 -12.68 -16.40
CA THR A 261 -21.85 -12.77 -17.05
C THR A 261 -22.61 -11.44 -17.01
N ALA A 262 -23.63 -11.28 -17.86
CA ALA A 262 -24.49 -10.09 -17.84
C ALA A 262 -25.22 -9.91 -16.50
N GLY A 263 -25.71 -11.02 -15.91
CA GLY A 263 -26.32 -11.01 -14.58
C GLY A 263 -25.34 -10.53 -13.49
N TRP A 264 -24.09 -10.99 -13.56
CA TRP A 264 -23.04 -10.51 -12.66
C TRP A 264 -22.83 -8.99 -12.79
N TRP A 265 -22.68 -8.46 -14.00
CA TRP A 265 -22.53 -7.01 -14.23
C TRP A 265 -23.74 -6.21 -13.73
N ALA A 266 -24.97 -6.70 -13.93
CA ALA A 266 -26.19 -6.05 -13.47
C ALA A 266 -26.25 -5.91 -11.94
N THR A 267 -25.68 -6.86 -11.19
CA THR A 267 -25.65 -6.79 -9.71
C THR A 267 -24.57 -5.85 -9.17
N ARG A 268 -23.56 -5.47 -9.96
CA ARG A 268 -22.39 -4.71 -9.46
C ARG A 268 -22.72 -3.32 -8.91
N PRO A 269 -23.59 -2.50 -9.53
CA PRO A 269 -24.01 -1.23 -8.94
C PRO A 269 -24.62 -1.38 -7.55
N LEU A 270 -25.45 -2.41 -7.35
CA LEU A 270 -26.05 -2.71 -6.05
C LEU A 270 -24.98 -3.10 -5.02
N TRP A 271 -24.08 -4.03 -5.38
CA TRP A 271 -22.98 -4.42 -4.49
C TRP A 271 -22.07 -3.25 -4.12
N ILE A 272 -21.73 -2.38 -5.07
CA ILE A 272 -20.95 -1.16 -4.80
C ILE A 272 -21.68 -0.26 -3.81
N ALA A 273 -22.99 -0.05 -3.98
CA ALA A 273 -23.80 0.74 -3.05
C ALA A 273 -23.79 0.13 -1.64
N ILE A 274 -23.96 -1.20 -1.52
CA ILE A 274 -23.90 -1.91 -0.23
C ILE A 274 -22.54 -1.72 0.44
N TYR A 275 -21.43 -1.89 -0.30
CA TYR A 275 -20.09 -1.70 0.25
C TYR A 275 -19.83 -0.25 0.69
N VAL A 276 -20.31 0.74 -0.07
CA VAL A 276 -20.22 2.15 0.31
C VAL A 276 -21.00 2.40 1.59
N LEU A 277 -22.24 1.90 1.68
CA LEU A 277 -23.09 2.05 2.87
C LEU A 277 -22.46 1.39 4.11
N ALA A 278 -21.85 0.21 3.96
CA ALA A 278 -21.14 -0.46 5.05
C ALA A 278 -19.85 0.26 5.46
N LEU A 279 -19.19 0.94 4.52
CA LEU A 279 -17.94 1.67 4.77
C LEU A 279 -18.18 3.03 5.45
N LEU A 280 -19.28 3.72 5.17
CA LEU A 280 -19.55 5.06 5.72
C LEU A 280 -19.51 5.13 7.27
N PRO A 281 -20.13 4.19 8.02
CA PRO A 281 -20.01 4.16 9.49
C PRO A 281 -18.58 3.97 9.98
N LEU A 282 -17.80 3.10 9.31
CA LEU A 282 -16.39 2.87 9.68
C LEU A 282 -15.56 4.14 9.47
N ILE A 283 -15.79 4.84 8.35
CA ILE A 283 -15.16 6.14 8.09
C ILE A 283 -15.53 7.13 9.20
N ALA A 284 -16.80 7.26 9.55
CA ALA A 284 -17.25 8.20 10.58
C ALA A 284 -16.59 7.93 11.95
N LEU A 285 -16.42 6.65 12.31
CA LEU A 285 -15.82 6.22 13.57
C LEU A 285 -14.29 6.44 13.60
N PHE A 286 -13.59 6.11 12.51
CA PHE A 286 -12.12 6.05 12.48
C PHE A 286 -11.46 7.29 11.87
N ALA A 287 -12.13 8.06 11.01
CA ALA A 287 -11.57 9.30 10.45
C ALA A 287 -11.24 10.34 11.55
N ARG A 288 -12.02 10.37 12.64
CA ARG A 288 -11.71 11.16 13.85
C ARG A 288 -10.34 10.81 14.44
N HIS A 289 -10.06 9.52 14.55
CA HIS A 289 -8.83 9.03 15.16
C HIS A 289 -7.63 9.34 14.27
N GLU A 290 -7.78 9.20 12.94
CA GLU A 290 -6.73 9.52 11.98
C GLU A 290 -6.34 11.02 11.98
N ARG A 291 -7.30 11.93 12.20
CA ARG A 291 -7.04 13.38 12.30
C ARG A 291 -6.37 13.81 13.61
N SER A 292 -6.42 12.96 14.63
CA SER A 292 -5.91 13.28 15.97
C SER A 292 -4.38 13.12 16.10
N PHE A 293 -3.74 12.46 15.12
CA PHE A 293 -2.29 12.23 15.15
C PHE A 293 -1.55 13.43 14.55
N GLY A 294 -1.11 14.34 15.42
CA GLY A 294 -0.26 15.47 15.04
C GLY A 294 1.15 15.04 14.58
N PRO A 295 1.81 15.84 13.72
CA PRO A 295 3.21 15.60 13.36
C PRO A 295 4.08 15.59 14.63
N ILE A 296 5.13 14.76 14.68
CA ILE A 296 6.19 14.88 15.70
C ILE A 296 6.70 16.33 15.68
N ARG A 297 6.27 17.12 16.67
CA ARG A 297 6.78 18.47 16.93
C ARG A 297 7.91 18.35 17.94
N GLY A 298 9.07 18.85 17.57
CA GLY A 298 10.30 18.81 18.37
C GLY A 298 11.38 18.09 17.59
N GLY A 299 12.34 18.85 17.05
CA GLY A 299 13.47 18.40 16.23
C GLY A 299 14.43 17.45 16.95
N ARG A 300 13.92 16.30 17.40
CA ARG A 300 14.69 15.22 17.99
C ARG A 300 15.01 14.25 16.86
N THR A 301 16.24 14.37 16.35
CA THR A 301 16.74 13.48 15.32
C THR A 301 16.78 12.05 15.85
N VAL A 302 16.00 11.16 15.23
CA VAL A 302 16.06 9.73 15.56
C VAL A 302 17.45 9.18 15.14
N PRO A 303 18.14 8.39 15.98
CA PRO A 303 19.40 7.75 15.59
C PRO A 303 19.25 6.94 14.30
N ARG A 304 20.25 6.97 13.41
CA ARG A 304 20.21 6.31 12.08
C ARG A 304 19.82 4.84 12.18
N LEU A 305 20.45 4.12 13.11
CA LEU A 305 20.20 2.70 13.33
C LEU A 305 18.75 2.45 13.76
N ARG A 306 18.19 3.27 14.66
CA ARG A 306 16.79 3.14 15.11
C ARG A 306 15.79 3.44 13.99
N ALA A 307 16.10 4.41 13.12
CA ALA A 307 15.26 4.71 11.97
C ALA A 307 15.25 3.56 10.96
N VAL A 308 16.42 3.00 10.63
CA VAL A 308 16.53 1.85 9.72
C VAL A 308 15.85 0.61 10.31
N LEU A 309 16.16 0.27 11.56
CA LEU A 309 15.53 -0.87 12.24
C LEU A 309 14.01 -0.70 12.37
N GLY A 310 13.55 0.52 12.63
CA GLY A 310 12.13 0.84 12.71
C GLY A 310 11.40 0.63 11.38
N VAL A 311 11.96 1.14 10.28
CA VAL A 311 11.40 0.92 8.94
C VAL A 311 11.43 -0.56 8.56
N VAL A 312 12.54 -1.26 8.81
CA VAL A 312 12.65 -2.70 8.53
C VAL A 312 11.64 -3.51 9.33
N ALA A 313 11.46 -3.22 10.63
CA ALA A 313 10.49 -3.89 11.48
C ALA A 313 9.04 -3.65 11.01
N ILE A 314 8.71 -2.41 10.63
CA ILE A 314 7.39 -2.08 10.06
C ILE A 314 7.17 -2.84 8.76
N CYS A 315 8.12 -2.78 7.81
CA CYS A 315 7.99 -3.48 6.54
C CYS A 315 7.89 -5.00 6.71
N ALA A 316 8.67 -5.59 7.62
CA ALA A 316 8.63 -7.01 7.91
C ALA A 316 7.29 -7.43 8.52
N GLY A 317 6.77 -6.67 9.50
CA GLY A 317 5.48 -6.96 10.12
C GLY A 317 4.30 -6.83 9.14
N LEU A 318 4.23 -5.72 8.41
CA LEU A 318 3.16 -5.49 7.41
C LEU A 318 3.29 -6.39 6.17
N GLY A 319 4.50 -6.82 5.80
CA GLY A 319 4.68 -7.84 4.77
C GLY A 319 4.23 -9.22 5.26
N ALA A 320 4.54 -9.57 6.51
CA ALA A 320 4.15 -10.84 7.11
C ALA A 320 2.63 -10.98 7.28
N THR A 321 1.86 -9.88 7.43
CA THR A 321 0.38 -9.97 7.45
C THR A 321 -0.19 -10.51 6.15
N ALA A 322 0.48 -10.30 5.01
CA ALA A 322 0.03 -10.83 3.73
C ALA A 322 0.55 -12.23 3.44
N GLY A 323 1.81 -12.53 3.79
CA GLY A 323 2.42 -13.82 3.49
C GLY A 323 2.11 -14.93 4.50
N LEU A 324 1.94 -14.59 5.77
CA LEU A 324 1.80 -15.56 6.87
C LEU A 324 0.49 -15.43 7.66
N THR A 325 -0.28 -14.36 7.39
CA THR A 325 -1.46 -13.87 8.12
C THR A 325 -1.24 -13.68 9.63
N ILE A 326 -2.13 -12.92 10.28
CA ILE A 326 -2.11 -12.77 11.75
C ILE A 326 -2.61 -14.04 12.43
N ALA A 327 -3.55 -14.76 11.81
CA ALA A 327 -4.10 -16.00 12.36
C ALA A 327 -3.12 -17.17 12.19
N SER A 328 -2.90 -17.97 13.23
CA SER A 328 -2.08 -19.19 13.13
C SER A 328 -2.85 -20.40 13.63
N PRO A 329 -2.98 -21.46 12.81
CA PRO A 329 -3.56 -22.73 13.23
C PRO A 329 -2.81 -23.37 14.40
N ASP A 330 -1.49 -23.21 14.43
CA ASP A 330 -0.59 -23.91 15.35
C ASP A 330 -0.35 -23.18 16.68
N SER A 331 -0.87 -21.96 16.81
CA SER A 331 -0.64 -21.12 18.00
C SER A 331 -1.74 -21.28 19.04
N VAL A 332 -1.37 -21.34 20.33
CA VAL A 332 -2.31 -21.50 21.46
C VAL A 332 -3.38 -20.42 21.47
N SER A 333 -3.01 -19.16 21.20
CA SER A 333 -3.93 -18.03 21.12
C SER A 333 -4.63 -17.88 19.76
N GLY A 334 -4.27 -18.68 18.76
CA GLY A 334 -4.73 -18.51 17.38
C GLY A 334 -4.08 -17.36 16.60
N ILE A 335 -3.07 -16.69 17.18
CA ILE A 335 -2.46 -15.47 16.64
C ILE A 335 -0.93 -15.53 16.67
N ARG A 336 -0.32 -15.05 15.58
CA ARG A 336 1.11 -14.74 15.47
C ARG A 336 1.39 -13.34 16.04
N TRP A 337 1.54 -13.25 17.36
CA TRP A 337 1.73 -11.95 18.05
C TRP A 337 2.91 -11.13 17.53
N TRP A 338 3.97 -11.78 17.05
CA TRP A 338 5.14 -11.09 16.49
C TRP A 338 4.79 -10.27 15.23
N ILE A 339 3.81 -10.69 14.43
CA ILE A 339 3.36 -9.96 13.23
C ILE A 339 2.67 -8.65 13.62
N VAL A 340 1.87 -8.67 14.69
CA VAL A 340 1.19 -7.48 15.23
C VAL A 340 2.19 -6.57 15.97
N ALA A 341 3.13 -7.16 16.70
CA ALA A 341 4.09 -6.43 17.51
C ALA A 341 5.13 -5.69 16.65
N LEU A 342 5.57 -6.26 15.53
CA LEU A 342 6.64 -5.68 14.69
C LEU A 342 6.35 -4.25 14.22
N PRO A 343 5.17 -3.91 13.65
CA PRO A 343 4.85 -2.54 13.28
C PRO A 343 4.78 -1.59 14.47
N LEU A 344 4.27 -2.05 15.62
CA LEU A 344 4.17 -1.27 16.86
C LEU A 344 5.55 -0.97 17.45
N VAL A 345 6.43 -1.97 17.50
CA VAL A 345 7.82 -1.84 17.95
C VAL A 345 8.61 -0.97 16.99
N GLY A 346 8.44 -1.16 15.67
CA GLY A 346 9.13 -0.35 14.67
C GLY A 346 8.75 1.13 14.75
N ALA A 347 7.48 1.44 15.03
CA ALA A 347 7.05 2.80 15.32
C ALA A 347 7.67 3.36 16.62
N ALA A 348 7.74 2.54 17.68
CA ALA A 348 8.39 2.94 18.92
C ALA A 348 9.90 3.20 18.75
N LEU A 349 10.58 2.44 17.90
CA LEU A 349 11.98 2.69 17.51
C LEU A 349 12.13 4.05 16.80
N MET A 350 11.13 4.42 15.99
CA MET A 350 11.03 5.70 15.28
C MET A 350 10.53 6.86 16.16
N GLY A 351 10.23 6.60 17.44
CA GLY A 351 9.86 7.63 18.41
C GLY A 351 8.39 8.03 18.42
N PHE A 352 7.49 7.19 17.91
CA PHE A 352 6.04 7.43 17.93
C PHE A 352 5.23 6.14 18.12
N GLY A 353 3.91 6.27 18.23
CA GLY A 353 2.98 5.13 18.33
C GLY A 353 2.59 4.78 19.77
N PRO A 354 1.65 3.84 19.95
CA PRO A 354 1.00 3.57 21.23
C PRO A 354 1.93 2.97 22.29
N VAL A 355 3.03 2.32 21.86
CA VAL A 355 4.03 1.69 22.74
C VAL A 355 5.13 2.68 23.16
N TYR A 356 5.24 3.83 22.48
CA TYR A 356 6.26 4.82 22.79
C TYR A 356 5.84 5.74 23.94
N ARG A 357 6.56 5.67 25.06
CA ARG A 357 6.46 6.65 26.15
C ARG A 357 7.59 7.68 26.01
N PRO A 358 7.29 8.97 25.74
CA PRO A 358 8.34 9.99 25.72
C PRO A 358 8.97 10.10 27.10
N ARG A 359 10.27 9.86 27.20
CA ARG A 359 10.95 9.71 28.50
C ARG A 359 11.02 11.01 29.33
N ASN A 360 10.75 12.19 28.77
CA ASN A 360 10.76 13.47 29.52
C ASN A 360 9.61 14.39 29.07
N ARG A 361 8.57 14.55 29.90
CA ARG A 361 7.95 15.88 30.06
C ARG A 361 8.86 16.60 31.07
N PRO A 362 9.47 17.76 30.75
CA PRO A 362 9.88 18.66 31.82
C PRO A 362 8.65 18.90 32.68
N ALA A 363 8.78 18.70 33.99
CA ALA A 363 7.78 19.18 34.94
C ALA A 363 7.45 20.62 34.55
N ALA A 364 6.16 20.94 34.48
CA ALA A 364 5.75 22.34 34.48
C ALA A 364 6.41 22.94 35.73
N HIS A 365 7.41 23.80 35.52
CA HIS A 365 7.95 24.59 36.61
C HIS A 365 6.78 25.42 37.15
N ASP A 366 6.56 25.29 38.46
CA ASP A 366 5.66 26.12 39.24
C ASP A 366 5.85 27.59 38.84
N ILE A 367 4.80 28.16 38.26
CA ILE A 367 4.51 29.59 38.32
C ILE A 367 3.62 29.74 39.55
N GLY A 368 4.25 29.89 40.70
CA GLY A 368 3.65 30.22 41.99
C GLY A 368 4.48 31.32 42.63
#